data_AF-A0A7C8I8U3-F1
#
_entry.id   AF-A0A7C8I8U3-F1
#
_cell.length_a   1.000
_cell.length_b   1.000
_cell.length_c   1.000
_cell.angle_alpha   90.00
_cell.angle_beta   90.00
_cell.angle_gamma   90.00
#
_symmetry.space_group_name_H-M   'P 1'
#
loop_
_entity.id
_entity.type
_entity.pdbx_description
1 polymer ?
#
loop_
_entity_poly.entity_id
_entity_poly.type
_entity_poly.pdbx_seq_one_letter_code
_entity_poly.pdbx_strand_id
1 'polypeptide(L)' 'ALLGATFAATVLAQAPGPLTPEVHPSLTSYKCTKAGGCVAQNTSIVLDSNYRWLHNAEGYTNCVT' A
#
# COMPACT_ATOMS: atom_id res chain seq x y z
N ALA A 1 8.65 43.63 -2.98
CA ALA A 1 9.08 42.25 -2.65
C ALA A 1 7.84 41.46 -2.29
N LEU A 2 7.42 40.51 -3.12
CA LEU A 2 6.23 39.69 -2.88
C LEU A 2 6.66 38.44 -2.12
N LEU A 3 6.59 38.47 -0.79
CA LEU A 3 6.76 37.30 0.06
C LEU A 3 5.48 36.47 -0.02
N GLY A 4 5.37 35.64 -1.06
CA GLY A 4 4.29 34.67 -1.18
C GLY A 4 4.49 33.52 -0.18
N ALA A 5 3.64 33.45 0.83
CA ALA A 5 3.62 32.32 1.77
C ALA A 5 3.03 31.09 1.09
N THR A 6 3.87 30.09 0.81
CA THR A 6 3.43 28.76 0.38
C THR A 6 3.06 27.92 1.60
N PHE A 7 1.75 27.75 1.85
CA PHE A 7 1.27 26.75 2.80
C PHE A 7 1.34 25.36 2.12
N ALA A 8 2.36 24.57 2.45
CA ALA A 8 2.38 23.16 2.10
C ALA A 8 1.42 22.41 3.05
N ALA A 9 0.21 22.11 2.58
CA ALA A 9 -0.72 21.26 3.32
C ALA A 9 -0.17 19.82 3.33
N THR A 10 0.31 19.34 4.48
CA THR A 10 0.66 17.94 4.66
C THR A 10 -0.62 17.15 4.92
N VAL A 11 -1.01 16.28 3.98
CA VAL A 11 -2.07 15.30 4.22
C VAL A 11 -1.44 14.12 4.96
N LEU A 12 -1.94 13.82 6.16
CA LEU A 12 -1.59 12.58 6.87
C LEU A 12 -2.26 11.41 6.14
N ALA A 13 -1.46 10.59 5.46
CA ALA A 13 -1.92 9.33 4.88
C ALA A 13 -2.12 8.27 5.99
N GLN A 14 -2.86 7.22 5.68
CA GLN A 14 -3.00 6.07 6.58
C GLN A 14 -1.63 5.42 6.86
N ALA A 15 -1.38 5.05 8.10
CA ALA A 15 -0.16 4.39 8.53
C ALA A 15 -0.36 2.86 8.63
N PRO A 16 0.71 2.05 8.49
CA PRO A 16 0.63 0.61 8.73
C PRO A 16 0.36 0.32 10.22
N GLY A 17 -0.58 -0.59 10.50
CA GLY A 17 -0.88 -1.04 11.85
C GLY A 17 0.16 -2.03 12.38
N PRO A 18 0.43 -2.07 13.70
CA PRO A 18 1.47 -2.93 14.28
C PRO A 18 0.99 -4.34 14.66
N LEU A 19 -0.31 -4.61 14.59
CA LEU A 19 -0.94 -5.76 15.25
C LEU A 19 -0.90 -7.05 14.42
N THR A 20 -1.16 -6.94 13.12
CA THR A 20 -1.22 -8.10 12.21
C THR A 20 -0.12 -7.96 11.15
N PRO A 21 0.88 -8.88 11.13
CA PRO A 21 1.88 -8.87 10.09
C PRO A 21 1.28 -9.06 8.70
N GLU A 22 1.68 -8.21 7.75
CA GLU A 22 1.33 -8.38 6.35
C GLU A 22 2.36 -9.32 5.68
N VAL A 23 1.90 -10.51 5.26
CA VAL A 23 2.72 -11.48 4.53
C VAL A 23 2.08 -11.73 3.18
N HIS A 24 2.70 -11.20 2.12
CA HIS A 24 2.13 -11.27 0.77
C HIS A 24 2.19 -12.70 0.21
N PRO A 25 1.06 -13.29 -0.23
CA PRO A 25 1.07 -14.56 -0.95
C PRO A 25 1.85 -14.44 -2.26
N SER A 26 2.74 -15.41 -2.50
CA SER A 26 3.48 -15.49 -3.77
C SER A 26 2.56 -15.94 -4.90
N LEU A 27 2.65 -15.26 -6.04
CA LEU A 27 1.92 -15.61 -7.27
C LEU A 27 2.82 -15.33 -8.46
N THR A 28 3.33 -16.37 -9.12
CA THR A 28 4.17 -16.23 -10.31
C THR A 28 3.38 -15.60 -11.46
N SER A 29 3.86 -14.47 -11.96
CA SER A 29 3.37 -13.86 -13.21
C SER A 29 4.41 -14.04 -14.32
N TYR A 30 4.04 -13.71 -15.56
CA TYR A 30 4.93 -13.87 -16.72
C TYR A 30 5.00 -12.57 -17.50
N LYS A 31 6.23 -12.09 -17.74
CA LYS A 31 6.49 -10.95 -18.62
C LYS A 31 6.89 -11.46 -19.99
N CYS A 32 6.09 -11.13 -21.00
CA CYS A 32 6.29 -11.61 -22.36
C CYS A 32 6.79 -10.51 -23.30
N THR A 33 7.71 -10.87 -24.20
CA THR A 33 8.16 -10.02 -25.31
C THR A 33 8.08 -10.81 -26.62
N LYS A 34 7.98 -10.10 -27.77
CA LYS A 34 7.89 -10.76 -29.08
C LYS A 34 9.11 -11.63 -29.41
N ALA A 35 10.31 -11.16 -29.10
CA ALA A 35 11.55 -11.88 -29.42
C ALA A 35 12.00 -12.85 -28.32
N GLY A 36 11.71 -12.54 -27.04
CA GLY A 36 12.24 -13.26 -25.88
C GLY A 36 11.26 -14.22 -25.22
N GLY A 37 10.07 -14.42 -25.76
CA GLY A 37 9.04 -15.25 -25.14
C GLY A 37 8.61 -14.71 -23.77
N CYS A 38 8.10 -15.60 -22.92
CA CYS A 38 7.60 -15.27 -21.58
C CYS A 38 8.58 -15.74 -20.49
N VAL A 39 8.95 -14.83 -19.60
CA VAL A 39 9.85 -15.12 -18.47
C VAL A 39 9.07 -15.01 -17.17
N ALA A 40 9.18 -16.05 -16.33
CA ALA A 40 8.57 -16.08 -15.01
C ALA A 40 9.09 -14.91 -14.14
N GLN A 41 8.18 -14.28 -13.41
CA GLN A 41 8.45 -13.17 -12.50
C GLN A 41 8.11 -13.60 -11.07
N ASN A 42 8.97 -13.24 -10.13
CA ASN A 42 8.71 -13.46 -8.71
C ASN A 42 7.79 -12.35 -8.18
N THR A 43 6.49 -12.50 -8.39
CA THR A 43 5.47 -11.54 -7.97
C THR A 43 4.66 -12.05 -6.79
N SER A 44 3.93 -11.14 -6.16
CA SER A 44 3.06 -11.41 -5.02
C SER A 44 1.76 -10.63 -5.16
N ILE A 45 0.75 -11.04 -4.41
CA ILE A 45 -0.52 -10.33 -4.29
C ILE A 45 -0.68 -9.73 -2.88
N VAL A 46 -1.53 -8.72 -2.77
CA VAL A 46 -1.86 -8.04 -1.50
C VAL A 46 -3.37 -7.87 -1.40
N LEU A 47 -3.90 -7.81 -0.18
CA LEU A 47 -5.29 -7.45 0.04
C LEU A 47 -5.48 -5.94 -0.19
N ASP A 48 -6.57 -5.57 -0.87
CA ASP A 48 -6.94 -4.16 -1.04
C ASP A 48 -7.20 -3.47 0.30
N SER A 49 -6.86 -2.18 0.36
CA SER A 49 -6.95 -1.38 1.58
C SER A 49 -8.36 -1.29 2.18
N ASN A 50 -9.43 -1.33 1.37
CA ASN A 50 -10.81 -1.24 1.87
C ASN A 50 -11.24 -2.47 2.67
N TYR A 51 -10.53 -3.60 2.50
CA TYR A 51 -10.79 -4.84 3.23
C TYR A 51 -9.90 -4.99 4.47
N ARG A 52 -8.97 -4.05 4.70
CA ARG A 52 -8.10 -4.08 5.87
C ARG A 52 -8.83 -3.50 7.07
N TRP A 53 -8.58 -4.06 8.24
CA TRP A 53 -9.09 -3.50 9.48
C TRP A 53 -8.42 -2.15 9.75
N LEU A 54 -9.21 -1.08 9.69
CA LEU A 54 -8.74 0.27 9.95
C LEU A 54 -9.06 0.67 11.40
N HIS A 55 -8.00 0.97 12.16
CA HIS A 55 -8.07 1.33 13.56
C HIS A 55 -7.11 2.48 13.90
N ASN A 56 -7.27 3.07 15.09
CA ASN A 56 -6.34 4.07 15.59
C ASN A 56 -4.91 3.51 15.73
N ALA A 57 -3.89 4.33 15.48
CA ALA A 57 -2.50 3.89 15.33
C ALA A 57 -1.95 3.07 16.51
N GLU A 58 -2.36 3.38 17.73
CA GLU A 58 -1.84 2.78 18.98
C GLU A 58 -2.82 1.83 19.67
N GLY A 59 -3.97 1.53 19.06
CA GLY A 59 -5.04 0.81 19.75
C GLY A 59 -5.86 -0.11 18.86
N TYR A 60 -7.02 -0.52 19.39
CA TYR A 60 -7.97 -1.44 18.76
C TYR A 60 -9.28 -0.72 18.41
N THR A 61 -9.32 0.61 18.44
CA THR A 61 -10.53 1.39 18.18
C THR A 61 -10.73 1.51 16.68
N ASN A 62 -11.83 0.93 16.17
CA ASN A 62 -12.20 0.98 14.77
C ASN A 62 -12.39 2.43 14.30
N CYS A 63 -11.81 2.77 13.14
CA CYS A 63 -12.11 4.01 12.44
C CYS A 63 -13.33 3.86 11.51
N VAL A 64 -13.58 2.64 11.02
CA VAL A 64 -14.71 2.27 10.16
C VAL A 64 -15.26 0.93 10.66
N THR A 65 -16.59 0.77 10.67
CA THR A 65 -17.30 -0.46 11.07
C THR A 65 -18.34 -0.82 10.04
#